data_AF-A0A101HG15-F1
#
_entry.id   AF-A0A101HG15-F1
#
_cell.length_a   1.000
_cell.length_b   1.000
_cell.length_c   1.000
_cell.angle_alpha   90.00
_cell.angle_beta   90.00
_cell.angle_gamma   90.00
#
_symmetry.space_group_name_H-M   'P 1'
#
loop_
_entity.id
_entity.type
_entity.pdbx_description
1 polymer ?
#
loop_
_entity_poly.entity_id
_entity_poly.type
_entity_poly.pdbx_seq_one_letter_code
_entity_poly.pdbx_strand_id
1 'polypeptide(L)'
;MNSTKTGFIVSFLSFFLLSVSLFAADKTKVTIVERPGTASVNANYLQNSAPLLPQYFIKLPVGQVKPMGWLLRYLELQKVGLNGQLGEISAWLDKENNAWLGTGTDYGWEEVPYWLKGYGNMAYIL
;
A
#
# COMPACT_ATOMS: atom_id res chain seq x y z
N MET A 1 -24.91 8.60 59.35
CA MET A 1 -24.63 7.29 58.74
C MET A 1 -24.18 7.37 57.26
N ASN A 2 -23.78 8.56 56.75
CA ASN A 2 -23.44 8.75 55.33
C ASN A 2 -21.94 8.98 55.08
N SER A 3 -21.22 9.59 56.01
CA SER A 3 -19.79 9.92 55.84
C SER A 3 -18.88 8.68 55.74
N THR A 4 -19.14 7.64 56.53
CA THR A 4 -18.34 6.39 56.53
C THR A 4 -18.51 5.57 55.25
N LYS A 5 -19.70 5.61 54.63
CA LYS A 5 -19.96 4.92 53.34
C LYS A 5 -19.28 5.66 52.18
N THR A 6 -19.30 6.99 52.19
CA THR A 6 -18.61 7.81 51.19
C THR A 6 -17.09 7.63 51.27
N GLY A 7 -16.51 7.59 52.48
CA GLY A 7 -15.07 7.32 52.66
C GLY A 7 -14.64 5.96 52.11
N PHE A 8 -15.44 4.91 52.34
CA PHE A 8 -15.14 3.56 51.84
C PHE A 8 -15.20 3.47 50.31
N ILE A 9 -16.18 4.14 49.69
CA ILE A 9 -16.31 4.19 48.22
C ILE A 9 -15.13 4.94 47.60
N VAL A 10 -14.71 6.07 48.19
CA VAL A 10 -13.56 6.85 47.70
C VAL A 10 -12.27 6.03 47.83
N SER A 11 -12.04 5.36 48.96
CA SER A 11 -10.86 4.50 49.13
C SER A 11 -10.85 3.31 48.17
N PHE A 12 -12.00 2.69 47.92
CA PHE A 12 -12.11 1.57 46.97
C PHE A 12 -11.88 2.05 45.52
N LEU A 13 -12.43 3.21 45.15
CA LEU A 13 -12.23 3.80 43.82
C LEU A 13 -10.78 4.25 43.61
N SER A 14 -10.14 4.84 44.62
CA SER A 14 -8.72 5.19 44.58
C SER A 14 -7.82 3.95 44.49
N PHE A 15 -8.13 2.88 45.23
CA PHE A 15 -7.38 1.63 45.14
C PHE A 15 -7.53 0.94 43.77
N PHE A 16 -8.74 0.99 43.19
CA PHE A 16 -9.01 0.47 41.85
C PHE A 16 -8.32 1.29 40.75
N LEU A 17 -8.30 2.62 40.86
CA LEU A 17 -7.59 3.49 39.91
C LEU A 17 -6.05 3.29 39.98
N LEU A 18 -5.52 3.08 41.19
CA LEU A 18 -4.09 2.82 41.38
C LEU A 18 -3.67 1.45 40.83
N SER A 19 -4.53 0.42 40.95
CA SER A 19 -4.23 -0.91 40.43
C SER A 19 -4.26 -0.96 38.90
N VAL A 20 -5.22 -0.30 38.25
CA VAL A 20 -5.28 -0.19 36.77
C VAL A 20 -4.02 0.47 36.19
N SER A 21 -3.47 1.46 36.89
CA SER A 21 -2.25 2.17 36.48
C SER A 21 -0.99 1.29 36.52
N LEU A 22 -0.94 0.31 37.42
CA LEU A 22 0.18 -0.64 37.55
C LEU A 22 0.17 -1.74 36.48
N PHE A 23 -0.97 -2.03 35.86
CA PHE A 23 -1.09 -3.01 34.77
C PHE A 23 -0.88 -2.44 33.37
N ALA A 24 -0.76 -1.11 33.24
CA ALA A 24 -0.57 -0.41 31.96
C ALA A 24 0.91 -0.29 31.53
N ALA A 25 1.77 -1.23 31.94
CA ALA A 25 3.12 -1.33 31.41
C ALA A 25 3.09 -2.09 30.08
N ASP A 26 3.13 -1.34 28.98
CA ASP A 26 3.16 -1.89 27.62
C ASP A 26 4.43 -2.73 27.42
N LYS A 27 4.27 -4.05 27.27
CA LYS A 27 5.37 -5.02 27.10
C LYS A 27 5.85 -5.06 25.65
N THR A 28 6.06 -3.90 25.03
CA THR A 28 6.63 -3.88 23.68
C THR A 28 8.13 -4.17 23.77
N LYS A 29 8.50 -5.44 23.57
CA LYS A 29 9.89 -5.87 23.45
C LYS A 29 10.37 -5.58 22.02
N VAL A 30 11.21 -4.57 21.86
CA VAL A 30 11.85 -4.25 20.57
C VAL A 30 13.17 -5.02 20.46
N THR A 31 13.37 -5.72 19.35
CA THR A 31 14.61 -6.44 19.04
C THR A 31 15.03 -6.15 17.61
N ILE A 32 16.33 -6.02 17.39
CA ILE A 32 16.90 -5.97 16.04
C ILE A 32 16.96 -7.41 15.52
N VAL A 33 16.39 -7.63 14.35
CA VAL A 33 16.46 -8.90 13.62
C VAL A 33 17.04 -8.62 12.24
N GLU A 34 17.76 -9.58 11.66
CA GLU A 34 18.28 -9.40 10.30
C GLU A 34 17.18 -9.40 9.24
N ARG A 35 16.12 -10.20 9.43
CA ARG A 35 14.98 -10.32 8.49
C ARG A 35 13.67 -10.63 9.23
N PRO A 36 12.51 -10.18 8.70
CA PRO A 36 11.20 -10.62 9.19
C PRO A 36 11.04 -12.14 9.09
N GLY A 37 10.28 -12.73 10.02
CA GLY A 37 9.93 -14.14 9.94
C GLY A 37 8.89 -14.41 8.84
N THR A 38 8.93 -15.60 8.24
CA THR A 38 7.98 -16.06 7.22
C THR A 38 7.18 -17.28 7.65
N ALA A 39 7.26 -17.66 8.93
CA ALA A 39 6.64 -18.86 9.48
C ALA A 39 5.10 -18.79 9.52
N SER A 40 4.52 -17.59 9.50
CA SER A 40 3.08 -17.38 9.51
C SER A 40 2.60 -16.77 8.20
N VAL A 41 1.49 -17.29 7.70
CA VAL A 41 0.76 -16.74 6.55
C VAL A 41 0.11 -15.42 6.99
N ASN A 42 0.41 -14.32 6.28
CA ASN A 42 -0.34 -13.08 6.43
C ASN A 42 -1.83 -13.30 6.09
N ALA A 43 -2.72 -12.93 7.01
CA ALA A 43 -4.17 -13.10 6.85
C ALA A 43 -4.85 -11.98 6.04
N ASN A 44 -4.18 -10.84 5.87
CA ASN A 44 -4.76 -9.62 5.29
C ASN A 44 -4.45 -9.48 3.80
N TYR A 45 -3.35 -10.06 3.32
CA TYR A 45 -2.85 -9.89 1.96
C TYR A 45 -2.45 -11.21 1.33
N LEU A 46 -2.70 -11.34 0.03
CA LEU A 46 -2.36 -12.51 -0.77
C LEU A 46 -0.84 -12.74 -0.75
N GLN A 47 -0.46 -14.01 -0.65
CA GLN A 47 0.93 -14.45 -0.72
C GLN A 47 1.07 -15.66 -1.63
N ASN A 48 2.32 -16.05 -1.85
CA ASN A 48 2.67 -17.25 -2.59
C ASN A 48 1.99 -18.50 -1.99
N SER A 49 1.26 -19.25 -2.82
CA SER A 49 0.71 -20.55 -2.44
C SER A 49 1.79 -21.63 -2.44
N ALA A 50 1.63 -22.66 -1.62
CA ALA A 50 2.49 -23.84 -1.68
C ALA A 50 2.50 -24.43 -3.10
N PRO A 51 3.66 -24.90 -3.62
CA PRO A 51 4.94 -25.10 -2.94
C PRO A 51 5.91 -23.90 -3.00
N LEU A 52 5.47 -22.71 -3.44
CA LEU A 52 6.34 -21.54 -3.53
C LEU A 52 6.74 -21.02 -2.16
N LEU A 53 7.96 -20.45 -2.08
CA LEU A 53 8.48 -19.89 -0.83
C LEU A 53 7.64 -18.68 -0.37
N PRO A 54 7.40 -18.53 0.95
CA PRO A 54 6.71 -17.37 1.50
C PRO A 54 7.54 -16.09 1.31
N GLN A 55 6.86 -14.96 1.20
CA GLN A 55 7.48 -13.65 1.00
C GLN A 55 7.76 -12.96 2.34
N TYR A 56 8.95 -12.35 2.49
CA TYR A 56 9.29 -11.53 3.66
C TYR A 56 8.46 -10.25 3.74
N PHE A 57 8.14 -9.67 2.58
CA PHE A 57 7.32 -8.48 2.44
C PHE A 57 6.24 -8.76 1.40
N ILE A 58 5.00 -8.49 1.76
CA ILE A 58 3.86 -8.71 0.87
C ILE A 58 3.48 -7.39 0.25
N LYS A 59 3.35 -7.38 -1.07
CA LYS A 59 2.93 -6.21 -1.82
C LYS A 59 1.50 -5.82 -1.41
N LEU A 60 1.30 -4.54 -1.07
CA LEU A 60 -0.04 -4.02 -0.86
C LEU A 60 -0.85 -4.13 -2.17
N PRO A 61 -2.14 -4.49 -2.10
CA PRO A 61 -3.02 -4.42 -3.25
C PRO A 61 -2.95 -3.05 -3.92
N VAL A 62 -3.02 -3.03 -5.26
CA VAL A 62 -2.99 -1.78 -6.02
C VAL A 62 -4.18 -0.91 -5.58
N GLY A 63 -3.94 0.40 -5.41
CA GLY A 63 -4.94 1.36 -4.91
C GLY A 63 -5.07 1.46 -3.38
N GLN A 64 -4.38 0.60 -2.61
CA GLN A 64 -4.33 0.74 -1.14
C GLN A 64 -3.56 1.99 -0.69
N VAL A 65 -2.55 2.38 -1.46
CA VAL A 65 -1.85 3.64 -1.29
C VAL A 65 -2.45 4.64 -2.27
N LYS A 66 -3.10 5.68 -1.74
CA LYS A 66 -3.73 6.73 -2.53
C LYS A 66 -2.83 7.96 -2.58
N PRO A 67 -2.53 8.52 -3.77
CA PRO A 67 -1.77 9.74 -3.87
C PRO A 67 -2.58 10.90 -3.31
N MET A 68 -1.90 11.86 -2.67
CA MET A 68 -2.51 13.09 -2.16
C MET A 68 -1.59 14.28 -2.43
N GLY A 69 -2.14 15.50 -2.30
CA GLY A 69 -1.40 16.74 -2.42
C GLY A 69 -0.63 16.85 -3.74
N TRP A 70 0.67 17.12 -3.64
CA TRP A 70 1.55 17.32 -4.79
C TRP A 70 1.58 16.10 -5.72
N LEU A 71 1.65 14.88 -5.17
CA LEU A 71 1.71 13.66 -5.99
C LEU A 71 0.42 13.45 -6.78
N LEU A 72 -0.74 13.64 -6.14
CA LEU A 72 -2.03 13.54 -6.83
C LEU A 72 -2.11 14.56 -7.96
N ARG A 73 -1.72 15.82 -7.69
CA ARG A 73 -1.75 16.88 -8.70
C ARG A 73 -0.88 16.55 -9.92
N TYR A 74 0.31 16.00 -9.69
CA TYR A 74 1.19 15.59 -10.79
C TYR A 74 0.61 14.43 -11.61
N LEU A 75 0.01 13.44 -10.95
CA LEU A 75 -0.65 12.33 -11.63
C LEU A 75 -1.84 12.80 -12.49
N GLU A 76 -2.65 13.73 -11.97
CA GLU A 76 -3.74 14.35 -12.74
C GLU A 76 -3.22 15.12 -13.96
N LEU A 77 -2.16 15.91 -13.80
CA LEU A 77 -1.53 16.64 -14.89
C LEU A 77 -0.96 15.71 -15.96
N GLN A 78 -0.32 14.61 -15.56
CA GLN A 78 0.16 13.59 -16.50
C GLN A 78 -1.00 12.92 -17.22
N LYS A 79 -2.09 12.60 -16.51
CA LYS A 79 -3.30 12.00 -17.07
C LYS A 79 -3.95 12.87 -18.13
N VAL A 80 -4.01 14.20 -17.96
CA VAL A 80 -4.60 15.10 -18.97
C VAL A 80 -3.60 15.63 -20.00
N GLY A 81 -2.31 15.57 -19.68
CA GLY A 81 -1.21 16.05 -20.52
C GLY A 81 -0.48 14.91 -21.21
N LEU A 82 0.85 14.92 -21.10
CA LEU A 82 1.76 14.05 -21.87
C LEU A 82 1.29 12.59 -21.90
N ASN A 83 1.15 11.94 -20.74
CA ASN A 83 0.77 10.54 -20.68
C ASN A 83 -0.63 10.33 -21.28
N GLY A 84 -1.62 11.15 -20.93
CA GLY A 84 -2.97 11.06 -21.51
C GLY A 84 -3.01 11.18 -23.05
N GLN A 85 -2.06 11.93 -23.61
CA GLN A 85 -2.04 12.28 -25.02
C GLN A 85 -1.06 11.45 -25.86
N LEU A 86 -0.27 10.52 -25.29
CA LEU A 86 0.74 9.76 -26.06
C LEU A 86 0.13 9.05 -27.28
N GLY A 87 -1.12 8.59 -27.22
CA GLY A 87 -1.78 7.97 -28.37
C GLY A 87 -1.95 8.91 -29.57
N GLU A 88 -1.93 10.22 -29.36
CA GLU A 88 -2.01 11.23 -30.41
C GLU A 88 -0.62 11.79 -30.80
N ILE A 89 0.29 11.92 -29.83
CA ILE A 89 1.57 12.63 -30.02
C ILE A 89 2.80 11.73 -30.17
N SER A 90 2.72 10.46 -29.79
CA SER A 90 3.87 9.56 -29.79
C SER A 90 3.97 8.80 -31.11
N ALA A 91 5.06 9.02 -31.86
CA ALA A 91 5.38 8.23 -33.05
C ALA A 91 5.45 6.72 -32.75
N TRP A 92 5.89 6.34 -31.54
CA TRP A 92 5.99 4.93 -31.13
C TRP A 92 4.64 4.25 -30.90
N LEU A 93 3.56 5.02 -30.77
CA LEU A 93 2.19 4.51 -30.62
C LEU A 93 1.39 4.64 -31.92
N ASP A 94 2.03 5.08 -33.01
CA ASP A 94 1.43 4.99 -34.33
C ASP A 94 1.06 3.53 -34.60
N LYS A 95 -0.15 3.32 -35.11
CA LYS A 95 -0.71 2.00 -35.38
C LYS A 95 -0.37 1.53 -36.79
N GLU A 96 0.02 2.43 -37.68
CA GLU A 96 0.43 2.10 -39.03
C GLU A 96 1.80 1.41 -39.00
N ASN A 97 1.90 0.23 -39.63
CA ASN A 97 3.14 -0.53 -39.76
C ASN A 97 3.86 -0.86 -38.43
N ASN A 98 3.15 -0.85 -37.30
CA ASN A 98 3.69 -1.08 -35.97
C ASN A 98 3.98 -2.56 -35.70
N ALA A 99 5.21 -2.88 -35.28
CA ALA A 99 5.69 -4.22 -35.03
C ALA A 99 5.03 -4.89 -33.81
N TRP A 100 4.74 -4.13 -32.75
CA TRP A 100 4.05 -4.66 -31.57
C TRP A 100 2.60 -5.08 -31.89
N LEU A 101 1.94 -4.35 -32.79
CA LEU A 101 0.58 -4.68 -33.24
C LEU A 101 0.56 -5.75 -34.35
N GLY A 102 1.73 -6.25 -34.77
CA GLY A 102 1.85 -7.24 -35.85
C GLY A 102 1.47 -6.69 -37.22
N THR A 103 1.45 -5.36 -37.37
CA THR A 103 1.05 -4.69 -38.62
C THR A 103 2.24 -4.29 -39.48
N GLY A 104 3.48 -4.48 -39.01
CA GLY A 104 4.67 -4.08 -39.73
C GLY A 104 5.99 -4.28 -38.99
N THR A 105 6.97 -3.43 -39.30
CA THR A 105 8.35 -3.51 -38.77
C THR A 105 8.78 -2.26 -37.99
N ASP A 106 7.97 -1.19 -38.04
CA ASP A 106 8.31 0.06 -37.37
C ASP A 106 8.02 -0.02 -35.88
N TYR A 107 8.72 0.81 -35.11
CA TYR A 107 8.54 0.96 -33.66
C TYR A 107 8.55 -0.40 -32.94
N GLY A 108 9.77 -0.94 -32.79
CA GLY A 108 10.02 -2.30 -32.29
C GLY A 108 9.24 -2.70 -31.03
N TRP A 109 9.25 -3.99 -30.74
CA TRP A 109 8.35 -4.62 -29.77
C TRP A 109 8.44 -4.13 -28.31
N GLU A 110 9.49 -3.40 -27.92
CA GLU A 110 9.70 -3.01 -26.53
C GLU A 110 8.93 -1.76 -26.09
N GLU A 111 8.74 -0.82 -27.00
CA GLU A 111 8.32 0.54 -26.64
C GLU A 111 6.86 0.59 -26.19
N VAL A 112 5.95 -0.03 -26.95
CA VAL A 112 4.51 -0.03 -26.63
C VAL A 112 4.22 -0.64 -25.24
N PRO A 113 4.82 -1.78 -24.83
CA PRO A 113 4.72 -2.32 -23.47
C PRO A 113 5.14 -1.36 -22.36
N TYR A 114 6.19 -0.57 -22.56
CA TYR A 114 6.66 0.37 -21.55
C TYR A 114 5.65 1.48 -21.32
N TRP A 115 5.06 2.01 -22.40
CA TRP A 115 3.97 2.98 -22.31
C TRP A 115 2.72 2.38 -21.67
N LEU A 116 2.33 1.16 -22.08
CA LEU A 116 1.18 0.46 -21.51
C LEU A 116 1.32 0.22 -20.01
N LYS A 117 2.52 -0.14 -19.54
CA LYS A 117 2.81 -0.28 -18.11
C LYS A 117 2.59 1.04 -17.35
N GLY A 118 3.02 2.16 -17.93
CA GLY A 118 2.79 3.50 -17.38
C GLY A 118 1.30 3.83 -17.29
N TYR A 119 0.57 3.63 -18.39
CA TYR A 119 -0.89 3.82 -18.46
C TYR A 119 -1.64 2.99 -17.43
N GLY A 120 -1.36 1.69 -17.38
CA GLY A 120 -2.01 0.76 -16.46
C GLY A 120 -1.83 1.22 -15.02
N ASN A 121 -0.61 1.56 -14.61
CA ASN A 121 -0.36 2.02 -13.25
C ASN A 121 -1.15 3.29 -12.90
N MET A 122 -1.25 4.27 -13.81
CA MET A 122 -2.05 5.47 -13.54
C MET A 122 -3.55 5.16 -13.51
N ALA A 123 -4.06 4.33 -14.42
CA ALA A 123 -5.47 3.97 -14.50
C ALA A 123 -5.98 3.18 -13.29
N TYR A 124 -5.10 2.42 -12.62
CA TYR A 124 -5.44 1.74 -11.37
C TYR A 124 -5.37 2.64 -10.13
N ILE A 125 -4.70 3.80 -10.22
CA ILE A 125 -4.42 4.68 -9.08
C ILE A 125 -5.31 5.93 -9.07
N LEU A 126 -5.66 6.47 -10.24
CA LEU A 126 -6.55 7.62 -10.44
C LEU A 126 -7.95 7.16 -10.84
#